data_AF-A0A812W5U0-F1
#
_entry.id   AF-A0A812W5U0-F1
#
_cell.length_a   1.000
_cell.length_b   1.000
_cell.length_c   1.000
_cell.angle_alpha   90.00
_cell.angle_beta   90.00
_cell.angle_gamma   90.00
#
_symmetry.space_group_name_H-M   'P 1'
#
loop_
_entity.id
_entity.type
_entity.pdbx_description
1 polymer ?
#
loop_
_entity_poly.entity_id
_entity_poly.type
_entity_poly.pdbx_seq_one_letter_code
_entity_poly.pdbx_strand_id
1 'polypeptide(L)'
;EWLEERMDRLTQMILRQEQTLSALRQDLMLYLFGEQGMIPILCQEEAPEKLGYSLKLAMFKQLMITLQERLTETSKSPQAMDHAKSLNWVDPEGCWRILKWNGAKQNLEIDPSVQATSTENLLSQIVQVRKAINETSLIRFKSIRRLTEGVKTEWVTFQIFVSLRQEGSPIWSALTSWIGQAAFHTIGCRLRRDRPQYDALAASLWG
;
A
#
# COMPACT_ATOMS: atom_id res chain seq x y z
N GLU A 1 -19.39 4.27 -43.83
CA GLU A 1 -19.98 2.94 -43.56
C GLU A 1 -18.95 1.85 -43.21
N TRP A 2 -18.24 1.21 -44.15
CA TRP A 2 -17.32 0.09 -43.82
C TRP A 2 -16.14 0.46 -42.89
N LEU A 3 -15.54 1.64 -43.10
CA LEU A 3 -14.47 2.13 -42.24
C LEU A 3 -14.98 2.50 -40.84
N GLU A 4 -16.17 3.08 -40.75
CA GLU A 4 -16.81 3.44 -39.47
C GLU A 4 -17.14 2.19 -38.66
N GLU A 5 -17.76 1.17 -39.28
CA GLU A 5 -18.06 -0.09 -38.60
C GLU A 5 -16.79 -0.80 -38.09
N ARG A 6 -15.69 -0.73 -38.85
CA ARG A 6 -14.38 -1.24 -38.40
C ARG A 6 -13.80 -0.44 -37.25
N MET A 7 -13.89 0.89 -37.30
CA MET A 7 -13.45 1.76 -36.22
C MET A 7 -14.25 1.52 -34.94
N ASP A 8 -15.56 1.33 -35.04
CA ASP A 8 -16.42 1.02 -33.89
C ASP A 8 -16.02 -0.31 -33.24
N ARG A 9 -15.79 -1.35 -34.05
CA ARG A 9 -15.33 -2.65 -33.54
C ARG A 9 -13.95 -2.59 -32.89
N LEU A 10 -13.01 -1.84 -33.48
CA LEU A 10 -11.68 -1.64 -32.90
C LEU A 10 -11.77 -0.87 -31.57
N THR A 11 -12.63 0.15 -31.52
CA THR A 11 -12.87 0.94 -30.31
C THR A 11 -13.43 0.05 -29.20
N GLN A 12 -14.46 -0.76 -29.50
CA GLN A 12 -15.01 -1.73 -28.53
C GLN A 12 -13.96 -2.74 -28.06
N MET A 13 -13.11 -3.24 -28.95
CA MET A 13 -12.04 -4.18 -28.59
C MET A 13 -11.02 -3.54 -27.64
N ILE A 14 -10.57 -2.31 -27.95
CA ILE A 14 -9.61 -1.57 -27.12
C ILE A 14 -10.22 -1.30 -25.74
N LEU A 15 -11.47 -0.85 -25.67
CA LEU A 15 -12.14 -0.57 -24.38
C LEU A 15 -12.27 -1.82 -23.51
N ARG A 16 -12.61 -2.98 -24.10
CA ARG A 16 -12.65 -4.26 -23.36
C ARG A 16 -11.27 -4.66 -22.84
N GLN A 17 -10.24 -4.47 -23.66
CA GLN A 17 -8.86 -4.75 -23.26
C GLN A 17 -8.43 -3.84 -22.11
N GLU A 18 -8.74 -2.54 -22.18
CA GLU A 18 -8.45 -1.59 -21.11
C GLU A 18 -9.16 -1.97 -19.81
N GLN A 19 -10.43 -2.38 -19.87
CA GLN A 19 -11.16 -2.88 -18.70
C GLN A 19 -10.47 -4.09 -18.06
N THR A 20 -10.05 -5.06 -18.87
CA THR A 20 -9.34 -6.25 -18.37
C THR A 20 -8.00 -5.88 -17.74
N LEU A 21 -7.24 -4.97 -18.37
CA LEU A 21 -5.97 -4.48 -17.82
C LEU A 21 -6.17 -3.69 -16.52
N SER A 22 -7.23 -2.88 -16.44
CA SER A 22 -7.57 -2.14 -15.22
C SER A 22 -7.95 -3.08 -14.07
N ALA A 23 -8.73 -4.13 -14.36
CA ALA A 23 -9.07 -5.15 -13.36
C ALA A 23 -7.81 -5.88 -12.86
N LEU A 24 -6.96 -6.35 -13.78
CA LEU A 24 -5.69 -6.98 -13.43
C LEU A 24 -4.80 -6.06 -12.59
N ARG A 25 -4.76 -4.77 -12.91
CA ARG A 25 -3.98 -3.79 -12.16
C ARG A 25 -4.46 -3.67 -10.70
N GLN A 26 -5.77 -3.76 -10.45
CA GLN A 26 -6.33 -3.74 -9.10
C GLN A 26 -5.97 -4.97 -8.28
N ASP A 27 -5.78 -6.11 -8.94
CA ASP A 27 -5.40 -7.39 -8.30
C ASP A 27 -3.89 -7.55 -8.09
N LEU A 28 -3.10 -6.60 -8.61
CA LEU A 28 -1.64 -6.62 -8.61
C LEU A 28 -1.00 -5.47 -7.85
N MET A 29 -1.72 -4.34 -7.71
CA MET A 29 -1.13 -3.07 -7.32
C MET A 29 -1.79 -2.45 -6.09
N LEU A 30 -0.93 -2.03 -5.17
CA LEU A 30 -1.26 -1.17 -4.03
C LEU A 30 -0.46 0.11 -4.08
N TYR A 31 -0.94 1.11 -3.37
CA TYR A 31 -0.23 2.36 -3.13
C TYR A 31 0.05 2.55 -1.65
N LEU A 32 1.31 2.86 -1.36
CA LEU A 32 1.72 3.33 -0.05
C LEU A 32 1.89 4.85 -0.13
N PHE A 33 1.16 5.56 0.71
CA PHE A 33 1.31 7.00 0.92
C PHE A 33 2.10 7.17 2.20
N GLY A 34 3.23 7.88 2.15
CA GLY A 34 4.01 8.20 3.34
C GLY A 34 4.39 9.67 3.36
N GLU A 35 4.60 10.20 4.57
CA GLU A 35 5.12 11.55 4.75
C GLU A 35 6.57 11.66 4.27
N GLN A 36 7.06 12.87 3.98
CA GLN A 36 8.44 13.06 3.47
C GLN A 36 9.52 12.43 4.34
N GLY A 37 9.32 12.42 5.66
CA GLY A 37 10.23 11.82 6.63
C GLY A 37 10.44 10.31 6.45
N MET A 38 9.59 9.63 5.67
CA MET A 38 9.73 8.22 5.33
C MET A 38 10.89 7.97 4.34
N ILE A 39 11.22 8.89 3.44
CA ILE A 39 12.23 8.63 2.39
C ILE A 39 13.60 8.31 3.00
N PRO A 40 14.16 9.13 3.93
CA PRO A 40 15.44 8.82 4.55
C PRO A 40 15.43 7.45 5.24
N ILE A 41 14.31 7.11 5.90
CA ILE A 41 14.15 5.83 6.60
C ILE A 41 14.24 4.64 5.64
N LEU A 42 13.61 4.73 4.45
CA LEU A 42 13.68 3.69 3.43
C LEU A 42 15.07 3.54 2.80
N CYS A 43 15.89 4.60 2.87
CA CYS A 43 17.23 4.66 2.30
C CYS A 43 18.34 4.42 3.34
N GLN A 44 18.00 4.00 4.57
CA GLN A 44 18.98 3.78 5.65
C GLN A 44 19.87 2.54 5.46
N GLU A 45 19.53 1.58 4.58
CA GLU A 45 20.36 0.40 4.35
C GLU A 45 21.44 0.58 3.28
N GLU A 46 22.65 0.24 3.72
CA GLU A 46 23.95 -0.04 3.09
C GLU A 46 24.24 0.33 1.63
N ALA A 47 25.50 0.72 1.40
CA ALA A 47 26.09 0.89 0.08
C ALA A 47 25.66 -0.25 -0.86
N PRO A 48 25.20 0.06 -2.10
CA PRO A 48 24.57 -0.90 -3.02
C PRO A 48 25.43 -2.14 -3.31
N GLU A 49 26.74 -2.07 -3.07
CA GLU A 49 27.73 -3.13 -3.24
C GLU A 49 27.61 -4.29 -2.22
N LYS A 50 26.90 -4.10 -1.10
CA LYS A 50 26.72 -5.13 -0.05
C LYS A 50 25.39 -5.87 -0.11
N LEU A 51 24.43 -5.39 -0.90
CA LEU A 51 23.09 -5.95 -0.95
C LEU A 51 23.05 -7.14 -1.92
N GLY A 52 22.71 -8.33 -1.42
CA GLY A 52 22.49 -9.52 -2.24
C GLY A 52 21.18 -9.49 -3.06
N TYR A 53 20.51 -8.33 -3.14
CA TYR A 53 19.23 -8.13 -3.83
C TYR A 53 19.06 -6.68 -4.27
N SER A 54 18.05 -6.42 -5.10
CA SER A 54 17.79 -5.11 -5.71
C SER A 54 17.33 -4.05 -4.70
N LEU A 55 17.57 -2.78 -5.03
CA LEU A 55 17.17 -1.63 -4.22
C LEU A 55 15.65 -1.61 -3.91
N LYS A 56 14.80 -2.03 -4.85
CA LYS A 56 13.34 -2.11 -4.60
C LYS A 56 13.01 -3.06 -3.44
N LEU A 57 13.70 -4.20 -3.37
CA LEU A 57 13.48 -5.20 -2.34
C LEU A 57 14.07 -4.75 -1.01
N ALA A 58 15.24 -4.10 -1.04
CA ALA A 58 15.84 -3.47 0.13
C ALA A 58 14.92 -2.44 0.77
N MET A 59 14.47 -1.45 0.00
CA MET A 59 13.59 -0.42 0.51
C MET A 59 12.28 -0.99 1.06
N PHE A 60 11.69 -2.01 0.40
CA PHE A 60 10.49 -2.64 0.90
C PHE A 60 10.74 -3.42 2.20
N LYS A 61 11.85 -4.14 2.31
CA LYS A 61 12.21 -4.84 3.55
C LYS A 61 12.49 -3.85 4.68
N GLN A 62 13.14 -2.73 4.39
CA GLN A 62 13.39 -1.65 5.34
C GLN A 62 12.10 -1.00 5.84
N LEU A 63 11.09 -0.83 4.96
CA LEU A 63 9.74 -0.42 5.38
C LEU A 63 9.15 -1.38 6.42
N MET A 64 9.25 -2.70 6.17
CA MET A 64 8.74 -3.72 7.10
C MET A 64 9.52 -3.74 8.42
N ILE A 65 10.85 -3.57 8.38
CA ILE A 65 11.70 -3.44 9.58
C ILE A 65 11.27 -2.23 10.40
N THR A 66 11.16 -1.06 9.76
CA THR A 66 10.75 0.18 10.42
C THR A 66 9.38 0.04 11.07
N LEU A 67 8.40 -0.53 10.36
CA LEU A 67 7.06 -0.75 10.90
C LEU A 67 7.10 -1.68 12.12
N GLN A 68 7.89 -2.75 12.04
CA GLN A 68 8.07 -3.69 13.15
C GLN A 68 8.69 -3.00 14.38
N GLU A 69 9.73 -2.19 14.18
CA GLU A 69 10.42 -1.44 15.24
C GLU A 69 9.48 -0.43 15.89
N ARG A 70 8.79 0.41 15.11
CA ARG A 70 7.86 1.40 15.64
C ARG A 70 6.69 0.78 16.38
N LEU A 71 6.14 -0.33 15.90
CA LEU A 71 5.11 -1.06 16.62
C LEU A 71 5.61 -1.64 17.94
N THR A 72 6.83 -2.17 17.94
CA THR A 72 7.47 -2.71 19.15
C THR A 72 7.78 -1.61 20.17
N GLU A 73 8.25 -0.45 19.72
CA GLU A 73 8.48 0.72 20.57
C GLU A 73 7.16 1.25 21.15
N THR A 74 6.13 1.37 20.31
CA THR A 74 4.81 1.87 20.73
C THR A 74 4.18 0.95 21.77
N SER A 75 4.32 -0.38 21.63
CA SER A 75 3.77 -1.33 22.60
C SER A 75 4.51 -1.38 23.93
N LYS A 76 5.80 -1.02 23.95
CA LYS A 76 6.61 -0.96 25.16
C LYS A 76 6.49 0.38 25.89
N SER A 77 6.08 1.45 25.20
CA SER A 77 5.95 2.79 25.76
C SER A 77 4.49 3.11 26.14
N PRO A 78 4.16 3.22 27.44
CA PRO A 78 2.80 3.57 27.87
C PRO A 78 2.34 4.91 27.29
N GLN A 79 3.22 5.91 27.26
CA GLN A 79 2.93 7.23 26.70
C GLN A 79 2.58 7.15 25.21
N ALA A 80 3.31 6.36 24.42
CA ALA A 80 3.03 6.21 22.99
C ALA A 80 1.72 5.44 22.75
N MET A 81 1.46 4.40 23.56
CA MET A 81 0.23 3.63 23.49
C MET A 81 -1.00 4.47 23.87
N ASP A 82 -0.90 5.27 24.94
CA ASP A 82 -1.96 6.19 25.36
C ASP A 82 -2.22 7.27 24.31
N HIS A 83 -1.16 7.77 23.67
CA HIS A 83 -1.31 8.67 22.54
C HIS A 83 -2.04 8.00 21.36
N ALA A 84 -1.66 6.76 20.99
CA ALA A 84 -2.34 6.02 19.94
C ALA A 84 -3.83 5.74 20.26
N LYS A 85 -4.15 5.48 21.53
CA LYS A 85 -5.54 5.38 22.02
C LYS A 85 -6.28 6.71 21.89
N SER A 86 -5.65 7.83 22.24
CA SER A 86 -6.24 9.18 22.11
C SER A 86 -6.60 9.52 20.65
N LEU A 87 -5.84 9.00 19.69
CA LEU A 87 -6.07 9.15 18.25
C LEU A 87 -7.04 8.12 17.67
N ASN A 88 -7.63 7.25 18.51
CA ASN A 88 -8.50 6.15 18.11
C ASN A 88 -7.85 5.14 17.14
N TRP A 89 -6.52 5.03 17.12
CA TRP A 89 -5.81 4.01 16.34
C TRP A 89 -5.84 2.65 17.02
N VAL A 90 -5.90 2.66 18.35
CA VAL A 90 -5.92 1.49 19.22
C VAL A 90 -7.20 1.51 20.05
N ASP A 91 -7.79 0.34 20.28
CA ASP A 91 -8.95 0.17 21.16
C ASP A 91 -8.55 0.13 22.66
N PRO A 92 -9.52 0.13 23.59
CA PRO A 92 -9.22 0.05 25.02
C PRO A 92 -8.35 -1.16 25.39
N GLU A 93 -8.53 -2.28 24.69
CA GLU A 93 -7.84 -3.56 24.87
C GLU A 93 -6.41 -3.57 24.32
N GLY A 94 -5.98 -2.54 23.59
CA GLY A 94 -4.63 -2.45 23.02
C GLY A 94 -4.48 -3.09 21.63
N CYS A 95 -5.59 -3.33 20.92
CA CYS A 95 -5.61 -3.84 19.56
C CYS A 95 -5.78 -2.71 18.52
N TRP A 96 -5.11 -2.86 17.38
CA TRP A 96 -5.06 -1.88 16.30
C TRP A 96 -6.30 -1.95 15.43
N ARG A 97 -6.95 -0.81 15.25
CA ARG A 97 -8.20 -0.68 14.49
C ARG A 97 -7.96 -0.54 13.00
N ILE A 98 -8.97 -0.90 12.22
CA ILE A 98 -9.04 -0.57 10.79
C ILE A 98 -9.80 0.74 10.61
N LEU A 99 -9.24 1.63 9.80
CA LEU A 99 -9.81 2.93 9.46
C LEU A 99 -10.25 2.94 7.99
N LYS A 100 -11.46 3.47 7.75
CA LYS A 100 -12.04 3.65 6.44
C LYS A 100 -12.23 5.13 6.14
N TRP A 101 -12.01 5.52 4.88
CA TRP A 101 -12.27 6.88 4.43
C TRP A 101 -13.77 7.12 4.30
N ASN A 102 -14.30 8.10 5.03
CA ASN A 102 -15.64 8.62 4.84
C ASN A 102 -15.60 9.75 3.80
N GLY A 103 -16.16 9.49 2.61
CA GLY A 103 -16.18 10.46 1.52
C GLY A 103 -16.99 11.73 1.80
N ALA A 104 -18.07 11.62 2.59
CA ALA A 104 -18.95 12.74 2.89
C ALA A 104 -18.32 13.71 3.90
N LYS A 105 -17.64 13.18 4.91
CA LYS A 105 -16.99 13.97 5.96
C LYS A 105 -15.52 14.29 5.67
N GLN A 106 -14.97 13.74 4.60
CA GLN A 106 -13.57 13.88 4.19
C GLN A 106 -12.58 13.56 5.32
N ASN A 107 -12.84 12.52 6.10
CA ASN A 107 -11.97 12.08 7.18
C ASN A 107 -11.87 10.54 7.26
N LEU A 108 -10.91 10.05 8.04
CA LEU A 108 -10.81 8.64 8.39
C LEU A 108 -11.70 8.37 9.60
N GLU A 109 -12.52 7.33 9.51
CA GLU A 109 -13.37 6.85 10.60
C GLU A 109 -13.06 5.38 10.89
N ILE A 110 -13.37 4.92 12.09
CA ILE A 110 -13.22 3.52 12.47
C ILE A 110 -14.18 2.68 11.62
N ASP A 111 -13.71 1.57 11.07
CA ASP A 111 -14.58 0.60 10.42
C ASP A 111 -15.11 -0.40 11.47
N PRO A 112 -16.39 -0.32 11.88
CA PRO A 112 -16.94 -1.19 12.90
C PRO A 112 -17.17 -2.63 12.39
N SER A 113 -17.07 -2.87 11.08
CA SER A 113 -17.30 -4.18 10.48
C SER A 113 -16.07 -5.10 10.57
N VAL A 114 -14.90 -4.57 10.96
CA VAL A 114 -13.65 -5.32 11.02
C VAL A 114 -13.11 -5.34 12.43
N GLN A 115 -12.71 -6.53 12.89
CA GLN A 115 -12.13 -6.70 14.22
C GLN A 115 -10.73 -6.09 14.28
N ALA A 116 -10.43 -5.44 15.40
CA ALA A 116 -9.10 -4.93 15.69
C ALA A 116 -8.06 -6.06 15.79
N THR A 117 -6.82 -5.78 15.41
CA THR A 117 -5.72 -6.75 15.37
C THR A 117 -4.74 -6.51 16.50
N SER A 118 -4.39 -7.55 17.27
CA SER A 118 -3.40 -7.42 18.33
C SER A 118 -2.01 -7.05 17.78
N THR A 119 -1.20 -6.38 18.60
CA THR A 119 0.18 -6.03 18.23
C THR A 119 1.01 -7.28 17.89
N GLU A 120 0.86 -8.37 18.65
CA GLU A 120 1.56 -9.63 18.40
C GLU A 120 1.23 -10.22 17.03
N ASN A 121 -0.05 -10.25 16.67
CA ASN A 121 -0.49 -10.75 15.37
C ASN A 121 0.06 -9.90 14.23
N LEU A 122 0.05 -8.57 14.36
CA LEU A 122 0.64 -7.68 13.36
C LEU A 122 2.14 -7.90 13.20
N LEU A 123 2.89 -7.99 14.31
CA LEU A 123 4.33 -8.24 14.27
C LEU A 123 4.63 -9.58 13.59
N SER A 124 3.86 -10.63 13.90
CA SER A 124 3.99 -11.94 13.25
C SER A 124 3.75 -11.86 11.75
N GLN A 125 2.67 -11.21 11.31
CA GLN A 125 2.37 -11.03 9.88
C GLN A 125 3.46 -10.21 9.16
N ILE A 126 3.96 -9.14 9.78
CA ILE A 126 5.05 -8.31 9.20
C ILE A 126 6.31 -9.15 9.00
N VAL A 127 6.69 -9.96 9.99
CA VAL A 127 7.85 -10.86 9.88
C VAL A 127 7.64 -11.91 8.79
N GLN A 128 6.44 -12.48 8.69
CA GLN A 128 6.09 -13.44 7.64
C GLN A 128 6.20 -12.82 6.24
N VAL A 129 5.62 -11.64 6.02
CA VAL A 129 5.72 -10.91 4.75
C VAL A 129 7.17 -10.57 4.42
N ARG A 130 7.95 -10.07 5.38
CA ARG A 130 9.38 -9.74 5.19
C ARG A 130 10.21 -10.96 4.78
N LYS A 131 9.92 -12.14 5.35
CA LYS A 131 10.61 -13.39 5.02
C LYS A 131 10.18 -13.95 3.67
N ALA A 132 8.89 -13.89 3.35
CA ALA A 132 8.34 -14.45 2.12
C ALA A 132 8.67 -13.60 0.88
N ILE A 133 8.81 -12.29 1.03
CA ILE A 133 9.02 -11.39 -0.11
C ILE A 133 10.43 -11.49 -0.70
N ASN A 134 10.48 -11.59 -2.03
CA ASN A 134 11.69 -11.81 -2.80
C ASN A 134 11.59 -11.09 -4.17
N GLU A 135 12.59 -11.30 -5.03
CA GLU A 135 12.68 -10.63 -6.34
C GLU A 135 11.56 -11.01 -7.32
N THR A 136 11.02 -12.23 -7.22
CA THR A 136 9.97 -12.73 -8.11
C THR A 136 8.57 -12.39 -7.62
N SER A 137 8.38 -12.25 -6.30
CA SER A 137 7.10 -11.87 -5.71
C SER A 137 6.89 -10.36 -5.66
N LEU A 138 7.95 -9.56 -5.44
CA LEU A 138 7.89 -8.10 -5.52
C LEU A 138 8.32 -7.60 -6.91
N ILE A 139 7.36 -7.37 -7.78
CA ILE A 139 7.61 -6.91 -9.15
C ILE A 139 8.09 -5.45 -9.15
N ARG A 140 7.51 -4.59 -8.30
CA ARG A 140 7.84 -3.16 -8.24
C ARG A 140 7.63 -2.60 -6.85
N PHE A 141 8.61 -1.83 -6.39
CA PHE A 141 8.47 -0.88 -5.29
C PHE A 141 9.17 0.41 -5.69
N LYS A 142 8.41 1.45 -6.04
CA LYS A 142 8.98 2.72 -6.52
C LYS A 142 8.07 3.90 -6.22
N SER A 143 8.66 5.07 -5.97
CA SER A 143 7.90 6.32 -5.93
C SER A 143 7.32 6.65 -7.30
N ILE A 144 6.08 7.18 -7.34
CA ILE A 144 5.44 7.69 -8.57
C ILE A 144 6.17 8.93 -9.09
N ARG A 145 6.66 9.77 -8.16
CA ARG A 145 7.45 10.96 -8.48
C ARG A 145 8.93 10.68 -8.28
N ARG A 146 9.79 11.26 -9.11
CA ARG A 146 11.23 11.19 -8.91
C ARG A 146 11.57 11.86 -7.58
N LEU A 147 12.31 11.15 -6.72
CA LEU A 147 12.82 11.70 -5.47
C LEU A 147 14.07 12.52 -5.83
N THR A 148 13.95 13.84 -5.87
CA THR A 148 15.08 14.75 -6.12
C THR A 148 15.23 15.71 -4.94
N GLU A 149 16.46 16.13 -4.68
CA GLU A 149 16.76 17.18 -3.69
C GLU A 149 15.96 18.44 -4.06
N GLY A 150 15.08 18.89 -3.16
CA GLY A 150 14.22 20.07 -3.37
C GLY A 150 12.72 19.78 -3.56
N VAL A 151 12.28 18.53 -3.69
CA VAL A 151 10.84 18.22 -3.72
C VAL A 151 10.23 18.46 -2.34
N LYS A 152 9.39 19.50 -2.21
CA LYS A 152 8.54 19.78 -1.05
C LYS A 152 7.12 19.29 -1.33
N THR A 153 6.85 18.02 -1.10
CA THR A 153 5.51 17.41 -1.21
C THR A 153 5.18 16.82 0.13
N GLU A 154 4.09 17.24 0.79
CA GLU A 154 3.68 16.70 2.10
C GLU A 154 3.61 15.16 2.11
N TRP A 155 3.22 14.56 0.98
CA TRP A 155 3.10 13.12 0.80
C TRP A 155 3.91 12.62 -0.38
N VAL A 156 4.50 11.44 -0.21
CA VAL A 156 5.20 10.66 -1.22
C VAL A 156 4.41 9.39 -1.46
N THR A 157 4.18 9.05 -2.72
CA THR A 157 3.39 7.88 -3.10
C THR A 157 4.28 6.83 -3.75
N PHE A 158 4.27 5.62 -3.20
CA PHE A 158 4.95 4.46 -3.75
C PHE A 158 3.95 3.48 -4.36
N GLN A 159 4.28 2.95 -5.53
CA GLN A 159 3.62 1.79 -6.12
C GLN A 159 4.23 0.52 -5.54
N ILE A 160 3.38 -0.36 -5.02
CA ILE A 160 3.71 -1.73 -4.66
C ILE A 160 3.03 -2.64 -5.67
N PHE A 161 3.81 -3.41 -6.43
CA PHE A 161 3.30 -4.36 -7.41
C PHE A 161 3.75 -5.76 -7.02
N VAL A 162 2.80 -6.63 -6.67
CA VAL A 162 3.04 -8.00 -6.23
C VAL A 162 2.70 -8.94 -7.38
N SER A 163 3.39 -10.07 -7.50
CA SER A 163 3.12 -11.07 -8.53
C SER A 163 1.78 -11.79 -8.31
N LEU A 164 1.05 -12.12 -9.39
CA LEU A 164 -0.11 -13.05 -9.35
C LEU A 164 0.29 -14.52 -9.25
N ARG A 165 1.60 -14.84 -9.34
CA ARG A 165 2.07 -16.21 -9.18
C ARG A 165 1.85 -16.70 -7.76
N GLN A 166 1.90 -18.02 -7.57
CA GLN A 166 1.65 -18.68 -6.29
C GLN A 166 2.49 -18.08 -5.14
N GLU A 167 3.74 -17.71 -5.42
CA GLU A 167 4.65 -17.07 -4.46
C GLU A 167 4.26 -15.63 -4.06
N GLY A 168 3.48 -14.91 -4.86
CA GLY A 168 3.00 -13.57 -4.54
C GLY A 168 1.65 -13.55 -3.79
N SER A 169 0.83 -14.59 -3.96
CA SER A 169 -0.49 -14.71 -3.33
C SER A 169 -0.53 -14.45 -1.81
N PRO A 170 0.33 -15.08 -0.97
CA PRO A 170 0.29 -14.84 0.47
C PRO A 170 0.69 -13.39 0.84
N ILE A 171 1.61 -12.79 0.09
CA ILE A 171 2.03 -11.40 0.28
C ILE A 171 0.90 -10.46 -0.10
N TRP A 172 0.24 -10.71 -1.23
CA TRP A 172 -0.92 -9.93 -1.67
C TRP A 172 -2.06 -9.99 -0.65
N SER A 173 -2.39 -11.18 -0.15
CA SER A 173 -3.43 -11.36 0.87
C SER A 173 -3.12 -10.61 2.16
N ALA A 174 -1.86 -10.64 2.61
CA ALA A 174 -1.44 -9.89 3.79
C ALA A 174 -1.49 -8.37 3.57
N LEU A 175 -0.93 -7.88 2.46
CA LEU A 175 -0.93 -6.45 2.17
C LEU A 175 -2.34 -5.90 1.97
N THR A 176 -3.24 -6.67 1.34
CA THR A 176 -4.63 -6.25 1.18
C THR A 176 -5.40 -6.23 2.51
N SER A 177 -5.11 -7.14 3.45
CA SER A 177 -5.73 -7.11 4.78
C SER A 177 -5.23 -5.95 5.64
N TRP A 178 -4.06 -5.39 5.32
CA TRP A 178 -3.52 -4.20 5.99
C TRP A 178 -4.04 -2.87 5.45
N ILE A 179 -4.91 -2.88 4.44
CA ILE A 179 -5.53 -1.64 3.95
C ILE A 179 -6.37 -1.02 5.07
N GLY A 180 -6.09 0.24 5.37
CA GLY A 180 -6.74 0.96 6.47
C GLY A 180 -6.19 0.61 7.86
N GLN A 181 -5.21 -0.28 7.98
CA GLN A 181 -4.64 -0.65 9.27
C GLN A 181 -3.98 0.55 9.96
N ALA A 182 -4.47 0.91 11.14
CA ALA A 182 -4.02 2.11 11.85
C ALA A 182 -2.55 2.05 12.27
N ALA A 183 -1.98 0.84 12.41
CA ALA A 183 -0.57 0.61 12.70
C ALA A 183 0.39 1.36 11.75
N PHE A 184 0.02 1.53 10.48
CA PHE A 184 0.86 2.25 9.51
C PHE A 184 1.03 3.74 9.85
N HIS A 185 0.14 4.32 10.67
CA HIS A 185 0.30 5.70 11.12
C HIS A 185 1.51 5.89 12.04
N THR A 186 2.00 4.83 12.70
CA THR A 186 3.22 4.89 13.53
C THR A 186 4.48 5.23 12.73
N ILE A 187 4.45 5.01 11.41
CA ILE A 187 5.51 5.38 10.47
C ILE A 187 5.05 6.47 9.48
N GLY A 188 3.96 7.19 9.78
CA GLY A 188 3.43 8.24 8.91
C GLY A 188 2.93 7.72 7.56
N CYS A 189 2.49 6.46 7.49
CA CYS A 189 2.10 5.80 6.24
C CYS A 189 0.63 5.38 6.18
N ARG A 190 0.15 5.15 4.97
CA ARG A 190 -1.18 4.56 4.68
C ARG A 190 -1.11 3.70 3.44
N LEU A 191 -1.66 2.49 3.53
CA LEU A 191 -1.80 1.57 2.41
C LEU A 191 -3.19 1.68 1.79
N ARG A 192 -3.26 1.69 0.45
CA ARG A 192 -4.52 1.78 -0.30
C ARG A 192 -4.49 0.88 -1.53
N ARG A 193 -5.67 0.42 -1.94
CA ARG A 193 -5.89 -0.17 -3.26
C ARG A 193 -5.83 0.88 -4.36
N ASP A 194 -5.44 0.44 -5.55
CA ASP A 194 -5.67 1.22 -6.77
C ASP A 194 -7.18 1.45 -6.95
N ARG A 195 -7.53 2.63 -7.47
CA ARG A 195 -8.91 2.93 -7.86
C ARG A 195 -9.03 2.75 -9.37
N PRO A 196 -10.10 2.13 -9.87
CA PRO A 196 -10.37 2.18 -11.30
C PRO A 196 -10.49 3.64 -11.71
N GLN A 197 -9.66 4.05 -12.66
CA GLN A 197 -9.88 5.27 -13.41
C GLN A 197 -10.34 4.80 -14.77
N TYR A 198 -11.64 4.94 -15.02
CA TYR A 198 -12.18 4.76 -16.35
C TYR A 198 -11.90 6.03 -17.14
N ASP A 199 -11.38 5.88 -18.36
CA ASP A 199 -11.27 7.00 -19.30
C ASP A 199 -12.66 7.62 -19.53
N ALA A 200 -12.70 8.93 -19.77
CA ALA A 200 -13.93 9.66 -20.08
C ALA A 200 -14.65 9.07 -21.31
N LEU A 201 -13.89 8.57 -22.28
CA LEU A 201 -14.43 7.83 -23.44
C LEU A 201 -15.14 6.54 -23.02
N ALA A 202 -14.52 5.74 -22.13
CA ALA A 202 -15.16 4.56 -21.57
C ALA A 202 -16.43 4.96 -20.80
N ALA A 203 -16.35 5.95 -19.91
CA ALA A 203 -17.50 6.42 -19.14
C ALA A 203 -18.68 6.90 -20.03
N SER A 204 -18.39 7.52 -21.18
CA SER A 204 -19.41 8.04 -22.11
C SER A 204 -20.14 6.99 -22.93
N LEU A 205 -19.54 5.81 -23.14
CA LEU A 205 -20.12 4.73 -23.95
C LEU A 205 -20.95 3.73 -23.13
N TRP A 206 -20.82 3.77 -21.80
CA TRP A 206 -21.51 2.87 -20.87
C TRP A 206 -22.49 3.60 -19.93
N GLY A 207 -22.72 4.90 -20.15
CA GLY A 207 -23.69 5.73 -19.43
C GLY A 207 -25.09 5.68 -20.03
#